data_AF-A0A6M8WE42-F1
#
_entry.id   AF-A0A6M8WE42-F1
#
_cell.length_a   1.000
_cell.length_b   1.000
_cell.length_c   1.000
_cell.angle_alpha   90.00
_cell.angle_beta   90.00
_cell.angle_gamma   90.00
#
_symmetry.space_group_name_H-M   'P 1'
#
loop_
_entity.id
_entity.type
_entity.pdbx_description
1 polymer ?
#
loop_
_entity_poly.entity_id
_entity_poly.type
_entity_poly.pdbx_seq_one_letter_code
_entity_poly.pdbx_strand_id
1 'polypeptide(L)'
;MSLTGRNNKVLACALWLCALSTADAAPGRSCGTHWTGWGDQANPTTSPCPAGCERGERIKERTHQQGGKLLYDVQYECRYPPKFTGFPLIKGSPAEPGADKGAWLDSEESAQLEELLPEVRNAWEPSLRQLAKLIRQSPALADLGGYFPKLRVNVTAPDESLHTGNLYVQIWWPYAIETIPGSGAGPQLRIKGQYALNGPGGFSLDINRLPAGGNGSTQGLQRSEWYRDESGEFFMLPPAEREIAGFPVLAGYLWVTAPGKAPLFIPVSQERALQAAIAAASVQIQQASEGNSAAQEMLATYNSPEMKEMRRQAIEAAGASESDPKRAAAARAKAERDDHEQERQIREMAGQSADENPISLAVRRAVAEMETRLGAMTPAQRNAPAATRIVPEAFLQEEIVTAGTSGATPLMAYNPAFFDPKLAPSAMQLLVMGIGSAADWEDRDVPPQQQPVQIRVPIAIVEQTDWRQVAKLLK
;
A
#
# COMPACT_ATOMS: atom_id res chain seq x y z
N MET A 1 -1.43 61.81 -56.11
CA MET A 1 -0.89 60.43 -56.03
C MET A 1 -1.75 59.69 -55.00
N SER A 2 -2.86 59.06 -55.41
CA SER A 2 -2.96 57.65 -55.86
C SER A 2 -2.57 56.68 -54.73
N LEU A 3 -3.39 55.79 -54.18
CA LEU A 3 -4.73 55.28 -54.47
C LEU A 3 -5.28 54.61 -53.17
N THR A 4 -6.59 54.73 -52.92
CA THR A 4 -7.56 53.76 -52.36
C THR A 4 -7.04 52.36 -51.97
N GLY A 5 -7.35 51.73 -50.84
CA GLY A 5 -8.68 51.45 -50.27
C GLY A 5 -9.16 50.02 -50.64
N ARG A 6 -9.52 49.16 -49.67
CA ARG A 6 -10.64 48.20 -49.72
C ARG A 6 -10.73 47.24 -48.51
N ASN A 7 -11.90 47.25 -47.90
CA ASN A 7 -12.55 46.14 -47.18
C ASN A 7 -12.58 44.86 -48.03
N ASN A 8 -12.57 43.68 -47.39
CA ASN A 8 -13.62 42.65 -47.57
C ASN A 8 -13.36 41.32 -46.80
N LYS A 9 -14.44 40.86 -46.14
CA LYS A 9 -15.00 39.47 -46.12
C LYS A 9 -14.14 38.39 -45.45
N VAL A 10 -14.56 37.80 -44.32
CA VAL A 10 -15.61 36.76 -44.22
C VAL A 10 -15.54 35.73 -45.35
N LEU A 11 -14.78 34.66 -45.10
CA LEU A 11 -14.85 33.32 -45.69
C LEU A 11 -14.44 32.40 -44.52
N ALA A 12 -15.25 31.54 -43.90
CA ALA A 12 -16.17 30.53 -44.42
C ALA A 12 -15.50 29.55 -45.40
N CYS A 13 -14.69 28.65 -44.84
CA CYS A 13 -14.52 27.26 -45.31
C CYS A 13 -14.89 26.37 -44.11
N ALA A 14 -16.13 25.89 -44.02
CA ALA A 14 -16.63 24.70 -44.70
C ALA A 14 -15.91 23.42 -44.24
N LEU A 15 -16.56 22.75 -43.27
CA LEU A 15 -16.75 21.30 -43.21
C LEU A 15 -15.52 20.42 -43.39
N TRP A 16 -14.86 20.10 -42.28
CA TRP A 16 -14.51 18.70 -42.00
C TRP A 16 -15.25 18.27 -40.74
N LEU A 17 -16.48 17.81 -40.95
CA LEU A 17 -17.18 16.92 -40.02
C LEU A 17 -16.44 15.58 -40.09
N CYS A 18 -15.30 15.48 -39.41
CA CYS A 18 -14.94 14.20 -38.82
C CYS A 18 -15.86 14.02 -37.63
N ALA A 19 -17.08 13.52 -37.90
CA ALA A 19 -17.67 12.57 -36.99
C ALA A 19 -16.67 11.41 -36.90
N LEU A 20 -15.69 11.55 -36.01
CA LEU A 20 -15.02 10.41 -35.40
C LEU A 20 -16.16 9.68 -34.71
N SER A 21 -16.75 8.75 -35.45
CA SER A 21 -17.37 7.58 -34.89
C SER A 21 -16.49 7.15 -33.72
N THR A 22 -16.97 7.34 -32.50
CA THR A 22 -16.38 6.75 -31.29
C THR A 22 -16.64 5.23 -31.29
N ALA A 23 -16.51 4.60 -32.45
CA ALA A 23 -16.44 3.16 -32.60
C ALA A 23 -15.18 2.70 -31.89
N ASP A 24 -15.38 2.16 -30.69
CA ASP A 24 -14.49 1.29 -29.93
C ASP A 24 -13.01 1.36 -30.30
N ALA A 25 -12.36 2.48 -29.95
CA ALA A 25 -10.91 2.49 -29.90
C ALA A 25 -10.44 1.45 -28.89
N ALA A 26 -9.51 0.59 -29.32
CA ALA A 26 -8.97 -0.48 -28.49
C ALA A 26 -8.28 0.10 -27.23
N PRO A 27 -8.40 -0.59 -26.07
CA PRO A 27 -7.68 -0.25 -24.84
C PRO A 27 -6.17 0.00 -25.11
N GLY A 28 -5.59 1.04 -24.51
CA GLY A 28 -4.15 1.30 -24.62
C GLY A 28 -3.67 1.82 -25.98
N ARG A 29 -4.58 2.03 -26.95
CA ARG A 29 -4.24 2.67 -28.23
C ARG A 29 -3.87 4.13 -27.99
N SER A 30 -2.81 4.58 -28.65
CA SER A 30 -2.39 5.98 -28.63
C SER A 30 -3.52 6.89 -29.13
N CYS A 31 -3.88 7.89 -28.32
CA CYS A 31 -4.73 9.02 -28.70
C CYS A 31 -3.95 10.12 -29.42
N GLY A 32 -2.64 9.94 -29.61
CA GLY A 32 -1.73 10.94 -30.12
C GLY A 32 -0.79 11.47 -29.04
N THR A 33 0.02 12.45 -29.41
CA THR A 33 0.99 13.08 -28.50
C THR A 33 0.58 14.51 -28.24
N HIS A 34 0.64 14.93 -26.98
CA HIS A 34 0.17 16.24 -26.57
C HIS A 34 1.23 16.94 -25.72
N TRP A 35 1.43 18.21 -26.02
CA TRP A 35 2.32 19.10 -25.28
C TRP A 35 1.55 19.75 -24.14
N THR A 36 2.22 19.91 -22.99
CA THR A 36 1.65 20.63 -21.84
C THR A 36 1.45 22.11 -22.08
N GLY A 37 2.14 22.68 -23.06
CA GLY A 37 2.37 24.10 -23.14
C GLY A 37 3.49 24.53 -22.19
N TRP A 38 3.99 25.74 -22.39
CA TRP A 38 5.05 26.32 -21.56
C TRP A 38 4.55 26.60 -20.14
N GLY A 39 5.09 25.89 -19.16
CA GLY A 39 4.84 26.08 -17.73
C GLY A 39 6.13 26.22 -16.93
N ASP A 40 6.03 26.59 -15.67
CA ASP A 40 7.17 26.68 -14.74
C ASP A 40 7.52 25.34 -14.06
N GLN A 41 6.80 24.27 -14.41
CA GLN A 41 6.99 22.92 -13.87
C GLN A 41 7.31 21.92 -14.98
N ALA A 42 8.34 21.08 -14.77
CA ALA A 42 8.69 19.98 -15.67
C ALA A 42 7.69 18.82 -15.67
N ASN A 43 6.80 18.75 -14.66
CA ASN A 43 5.74 17.74 -14.55
C ASN A 43 4.45 18.44 -14.06
N PRO A 44 3.71 19.13 -14.95
CA PRO A 44 2.50 19.83 -14.55
C PRO A 44 1.41 18.85 -14.10
N THR A 45 0.62 19.22 -13.09
CA THR A 45 -0.47 18.36 -12.58
C THR A 45 -1.62 18.21 -13.58
N THR A 46 -1.86 19.22 -14.41
CA THR A 46 -2.92 19.19 -15.43
C THR A 46 -2.54 18.28 -16.59
N SER A 47 -3.42 17.34 -16.95
CA SER A 47 -3.19 16.42 -18.07
C SER A 47 -3.30 17.18 -19.40
N PRO A 48 -2.31 17.08 -20.31
CA PRO A 48 -2.40 17.67 -21.65
C PRO A 48 -3.29 16.85 -22.61
N CYS A 49 -3.77 15.68 -22.18
CA CYS A 49 -4.46 14.75 -23.03
C CYS A 49 -5.91 15.16 -23.33
N PRO A 50 -6.44 14.83 -24.53
CA PRO A 50 -7.83 15.03 -24.87
C PRO A 50 -8.77 14.31 -23.90
N ALA A 51 -10.01 14.79 -23.79
CA ALA A 51 -11.04 14.15 -22.97
C ALA A 51 -11.21 12.66 -23.36
N GLY A 52 -11.14 11.78 -22.35
CA GLY A 52 -11.23 10.33 -22.55
C GLY A 52 -9.89 9.63 -22.79
N CYS A 53 -8.77 10.35 -22.75
CA CYS A 53 -7.42 9.79 -22.80
C CYS A 53 -6.66 10.11 -21.51
N GLU A 54 -5.81 9.19 -21.10
CA GLU A 54 -4.92 9.36 -19.96
C GLU A 54 -3.49 9.65 -20.41
N ARG A 55 -2.74 10.29 -19.51
CA ARG A 55 -1.34 10.65 -19.72
C ARG A 55 -0.49 9.39 -19.63
N GLY A 56 0.12 9.00 -20.73
CA GLY A 56 1.07 7.90 -20.80
C GLY A 56 2.51 8.40 -20.66
N GLU A 57 3.40 7.79 -21.45
CA GLU A 57 4.84 8.01 -21.34
C GLU A 57 5.26 9.42 -21.76
N ARG A 58 6.26 9.96 -21.08
CA ARG A 58 6.91 11.23 -21.43
C ARG A 58 7.84 11.02 -22.61
N ILE A 59 7.55 11.64 -23.75
CA ILE A 59 8.35 11.47 -24.98
C ILE A 59 9.47 12.50 -25.08
N LYS A 60 9.17 13.78 -24.84
CA LYS A 60 10.11 14.86 -25.12
C LYS A 60 9.92 16.03 -24.17
N GLU A 61 11.02 16.69 -23.83
CA GLU A 61 11.04 17.92 -23.06
C GLU A 61 11.68 19.03 -23.91
N ARG A 62 11.11 20.24 -23.83
CA ARG A 62 11.75 21.48 -24.30
C ARG A 62 11.86 22.42 -23.12
N THR A 63 12.96 23.16 -23.09
CA THR A 63 13.18 24.22 -22.12
C THR A 63 13.36 25.56 -22.82
N HIS A 64 12.85 26.62 -22.20
CA HIS A 64 13.00 27.98 -22.70
C HIS A 64 13.20 28.94 -21.53
N GLN A 65 14.24 29.78 -21.59
CA GLN A 65 14.39 30.86 -20.63
C GLN A 65 13.60 32.09 -21.10
N GLN A 66 12.66 32.54 -20.28
CA GLN A 66 11.90 33.77 -20.50
C GLN A 66 11.85 34.59 -19.20
N GLY A 67 12.42 35.79 -19.23
CA GLY A 67 12.41 36.69 -18.05
C GLY A 67 13.14 36.13 -16.83
N GLY A 68 14.23 35.39 -17.03
CA GLY A 68 15.00 34.75 -15.94
C GLY A 68 14.32 33.52 -15.32
N LYS A 69 13.15 33.11 -15.83
CA LYS A 69 12.49 31.85 -15.45
C LYS A 69 12.74 30.79 -16.51
N LEU A 70 13.03 29.58 -16.06
CA LEU A 70 13.10 28.40 -16.92
C LEU A 70 11.68 27.85 -17.08
N LEU A 71 11.20 27.82 -18.32
CA LEU A 71 9.91 27.25 -18.69
C LEU A 71 10.12 25.89 -19.35
N TYR A 72 9.19 24.98 -19.13
CA TYR A 72 9.16 23.63 -19.66
C TYR A 72 7.94 23.45 -20.55
N ASP A 73 8.12 22.79 -21.68
CA ASP A 73 7.03 22.26 -22.50
C ASP A 73 7.30 20.78 -22.70
N VAL A 74 6.36 19.93 -22.29
CA VAL A 74 6.57 18.48 -22.19
C VAL A 74 5.57 17.74 -23.05
N GLN A 75 6.07 16.89 -23.94
CA GLN A 75 5.27 16.03 -24.79
C GLN A 75 5.04 14.70 -24.10
N TYR A 76 3.76 14.34 -23.93
CA TYR A 76 3.35 13.02 -23.46
C TYR A 76 2.70 12.25 -24.60
N GLU A 77 2.88 10.93 -24.61
CA GLU A 77 2.00 10.03 -25.33
C GLU A 77 0.69 9.91 -24.56
N CYS A 78 -0.42 10.33 -25.15
CA CYS A 78 -1.73 10.11 -24.56
C CYS A 78 -2.26 8.78 -25.06
N ARG A 79 -2.82 7.98 -24.17
CA ARG A 79 -3.42 6.68 -24.55
C ARG A 79 -4.86 6.66 -24.10
N TYR A 80 -5.70 5.96 -24.85
CA TYR A 80 -6.99 5.60 -24.29
C TYR A 80 -6.70 4.80 -23.03
N PRO A 81 -7.36 5.13 -21.90
CA PRO A 81 -7.24 4.29 -20.73
C PRO A 81 -7.51 2.87 -21.18
N PRO A 82 -6.78 1.87 -20.65
CA PRO A 82 -7.14 0.51 -20.94
C PRO A 82 -8.62 0.41 -20.58
N LYS A 83 -9.49 0.37 -21.59
CA LYS A 83 -10.82 -0.18 -21.44
C LYS A 83 -10.50 -1.57 -20.93
N PHE A 84 -10.54 -1.75 -19.62
CA PHE A 84 -10.89 -3.04 -19.08
C PHE A 84 -12.27 -3.27 -19.68
N THR A 85 -12.30 -3.81 -20.90
CA THR A 85 -13.46 -4.49 -21.47
C THR A 85 -13.71 -5.53 -20.43
N GLY A 86 -14.65 -5.22 -19.51
CA GLY A 86 -14.61 -5.70 -18.13
C GLY A 86 -14.19 -7.15 -18.11
N PHE A 87 -13.28 -7.51 -17.19
CA PHE A 87 -12.85 -8.89 -16.98
C PHE A 87 -14.00 -9.80 -17.39
N PRO A 88 -13.89 -10.63 -18.45
CA PRO A 88 -14.95 -11.58 -18.75
C PRO A 88 -15.00 -12.52 -17.55
N LEU A 89 -15.83 -12.15 -16.59
CA LEU A 89 -16.06 -12.88 -15.37
C LEU A 89 -16.88 -14.08 -15.83
N ILE A 90 -16.17 -15.19 -15.97
CA ILE A 90 -16.73 -16.52 -15.85
C ILE A 90 -17.77 -16.84 -16.94
N LYS A 91 -17.31 -17.41 -18.07
CA LYS A 91 -18.15 -18.38 -18.80
C LYS A 91 -18.25 -19.64 -17.93
N GLY A 92 -19.13 -19.61 -16.92
CA GLY A 92 -19.46 -20.79 -16.14
C GLY A 92 -20.23 -21.77 -17.02
N SER A 93 -19.86 -23.05 -16.98
CA SER A 93 -20.66 -24.10 -17.60
C SER A 93 -22.00 -24.19 -16.87
N PRO A 94 -23.16 -24.04 -17.54
CA PRO A 94 -24.48 -23.99 -16.91
C PRO A 94 -25.00 -25.34 -16.37
N ALA A 95 -24.12 -26.31 -16.11
CA ALA A 95 -24.48 -27.72 -15.95
C ALA A 95 -24.49 -28.25 -14.49
N GLU A 96 -24.33 -27.41 -13.46
CA GLU A 96 -24.42 -27.86 -12.06
C GLU A 96 -25.47 -27.06 -11.25
N PRO A 97 -26.17 -27.70 -10.29
CA PRO A 97 -27.31 -27.11 -9.60
C PRO A 97 -26.84 -26.05 -8.61
N GLY A 98 -27.10 -24.79 -8.94
CA GLY A 98 -27.16 -23.67 -8.01
C GLY A 98 -28.46 -22.93 -8.25
N ALA A 99 -29.12 -22.48 -7.18
CA ALA A 99 -30.26 -21.57 -7.25
C ALA A 99 -29.94 -20.36 -8.13
N ASP A 100 -30.99 -19.63 -8.57
CA ASP A 100 -30.92 -18.45 -9.46
C ASP A 100 -29.63 -17.64 -9.34
N LYS A 101 -29.11 -17.15 -10.49
CA LYS A 101 -27.88 -16.34 -10.58
C LYS A 101 -27.78 -15.36 -9.40
N GLY A 102 -26.75 -15.53 -8.55
CA GLY A 102 -26.43 -14.59 -7.48
C GLY A 102 -27.16 -14.80 -6.15
N ALA A 103 -27.57 -16.02 -5.80
CA ALA A 103 -28.04 -16.31 -4.44
C ALA A 103 -26.95 -15.99 -3.39
N TRP A 104 -27.17 -14.94 -2.58
CA TRP A 104 -26.27 -14.53 -1.51
C TRP A 104 -26.39 -15.46 -0.30
N LEU A 105 -25.27 -15.74 0.36
CA LEU A 105 -25.23 -16.46 1.64
C LEU A 105 -25.63 -15.49 2.77
N ASP A 106 -26.88 -15.03 2.75
CA ASP A 106 -27.42 -14.03 3.68
C ASP A 106 -27.80 -14.64 5.05
N SER A 107 -27.66 -15.96 5.24
CA SER A 107 -28.30 -16.71 6.34
C SER A 107 -27.56 -16.76 7.67
N GLU A 108 -26.47 -16.01 7.82
CA GLU A 108 -25.86 -15.78 9.12
C GLU A 108 -25.53 -14.30 9.21
N GLU A 109 -26.51 -13.50 9.66
CA GLU A 109 -26.18 -12.28 10.39
C GLU A 109 -25.16 -12.68 11.45
N SER A 110 -23.93 -12.27 11.19
CA SER A 110 -22.75 -12.72 11.91
C SER A 110 -23.00 -12.67 13.40
N ALA A 111 -22.94 -13.81 14.09
CA ALA A 111 -22.89 -13.89 15.55
C ALA A 111 -21.83 -12.94 16.16
N GLN A 112 -20.86 -12.49 15.35
CA GLN A 112 -19.87 -11.49 15.73
C GLN A 112 -20.38 -10.03 15.80
N LEU A 113 -21.50 -9.69 15.15
CA LEU A 113 -22.18 -8.41 15.38
C LEU A 113 -22.93 -8.41 16.72
N GLU A 114 -23.28 -9.59 17.26
CA GLU A 114 -23.94 -9.71 18.58
C GLU A 114 -22.97 -9.46 19.74
N GLU A 115 -21.68 -9.71 19.55
CA GLU A 115 -20.61 -9.42 20.52
C GLU A 115 -20.24 -7.92 20.58
N LEU A 116 -20.69 -7.11 19.61
CA LEU A 116 -20.49 -5.67 19.64
C LEU A 116 -21.43 -4.99 20.62
N LEU A 117 -20.99 -3.84 21.15
CA LEU A 117 -21.89 -2.92 21.85
C LEU A 117 -23.10 -2.61 20.93
N PRO A 118 -24.34 -2.88 21.38
CA PRO A 118 -25.55 -2.71 20.55
C PRO A 118 -25.66 -1.33 19.91
N GLU A 119 -25.15 -0.30 20.57
CA GLU A 119 -25.12 1.08 20.10
C GLU A 119 -24.28 1.25 18.82
N VAL A 120 -23.10 0.63 18.78
CA VAL A 120 -22.20 0.67 17.62
C VAL A 120 -22.84 -0.04 16.43
N ARG A 121 -23.38 -1.24 16.69
CA ARG A 121 -24.10 -2.02 15.68
C ARG A 121 -25.27 -1.23 15.10
N ASN A 122 -26.16 -0.71 15.96
CA ASN A 122 -27.35 0.01 15.52
C ASN A 122 -27.01 1.26 14.71
N ALA A 123 -25.88 1.93 15.00
CA ALA A 123 -25.44 3.09 14.26
C ALA A 123 -24.81 2.75 12.89
N TRP A 124 -24.05 1.66 12.79
CA TRP A 124 -23.37 1.25 11.55
C TRP A 124 -24.27 0.49 10.59
N GLU A 125 -25.13 -0.36 11.13
CA GLU A 125 -25.89 -1.34 10.36
C GLU A 125 -26.65 -0.73 9.17
N PRO A 126 -27.38 0.40 9.29
CA PRO A 126 -28.06 1.00 8.15
C PRO A 126 -27.08 1.39 7.03
N SER A 127 -25.97 2.01 7.39
CA SER A 127 -24.93 2.48 6.46
C SER A 127 -24.21 1.32 5.79
N LEU A 128 -23.92 0.26 6.55
CA LEU A 128 -23.32 -0.97 6.04
C LEU A 128 -24.27 -1.75 5.12
N ARG A 129 -25.55 -1.84 5.45
CA ARG A 129 -26.56 -2.45 4.57
C ARG A 129 -26.69 -1.68 3.26
N GLN A 130 -26.62 -0.35 3.32
CA GLN A 130 -26.63 0.49 2.12
C GLN A 130 -25.35 0.32 1.30
N LEU A 131 -24.18 0.29 1.93
CA LEU A 131 -22.91 -0.01 1.28
C LEU A 131 -22.94 -1.39 0.63
N ALA A 132 -23.35 -2.41 1.39
CA ALA A 132 -23.54 -3.77 0.90
C ALA A 132 -24.42 -3.77 -0.34
N LYS A 133 -25.60 -3.13 -0.30
CA LYS A 133 -26.52 -3.02 -1.44
C LYS A 133 -25.85 -2.43 -2.68
N LEU A 134 -25.07 -1.35 -2.54
CA LEU A 134 -24.33 -0.76 -3.66
C LEU A 134 -23.28 -1.72 -4.23
N ILE A 135 -22.55 -2.43 -3.36
CA ILE A 135 -21.60 -3.46 -3.79
C ILE A 135 -22.33 -4.59 -4.52
N ARG A 136 -23.49 -5.07 -4.02
CA ARG A 136 -24.30 -6.11 -4.69
C ARG A 136 -24.76 -5.72 -6.09
N GLN A 137 -24.93 -4.43 -6.32
CA GLN A 137 -25.34 -3.86 -7.62
C GLN A 137 -24.15 -3.70 -8.58
N SER A 138 -22.93 -3.99 -8.14
CA SER A 138 -21.76 -3.98 -9.01
C SER A 138 -21.98 -4.95 -10.19
N PRO A 139 -21.80 -4.50 -11.44
CA PRO A 139 -21.88 -5.37 -12.61
C PRO A 139 -20.94 -6.59 -12.51
N ALA A 140 -19.84 -6.46 -11.76
CA ALA A 140 -18.91 -7.55 -11.51
C ALA A 140 -19.53 -8.73 -10.76
N LEU A 141 -20.65 -8.53 -10.06
CA LEU A 141 -21.36 -9.58 -9.33
C LEU A 141 -22.55 -10.16 -10.11
N ALA A 142 -22.90 -9.58 -11.27
CA ALA A 142 -24.08 -9.98 -12.04
C ALA A 142 -23.94 -11.36 -12.69
N ASP A 143 -22.70 -11.85 -12.90
CA ASP A 143 -22.44 -13.15 -13.53
C ASP A 143 -21.46 -14.03 -12.72
N LEU A 144 -21.74 -14.19 -11.42
CA LEU A 144 -21.07 -15.16 -10.57
C LEU A 144 -21.64 -16.57 -10.73
N GLY A 145 -21.88 -17.02 -11.97
CA GLY A 145 -22.43 -18.35 -12.24
C GLY A 145 -21.63 -19.44 -11.54
N GLY A 146 -22.27 -20.17 -10.63
CA GLY A 146 -21.62 -21.19 -9.80
C GLY A 146 -20.72 -20.62 -8.70
N TYR A 147 -20.99 -19.45 -8.14
CA TYR A 147 -20.35 -18.97 -6.91
C TYR A 147 -21.36 -18.32 -5.98
N PHE A 148 -21.05 -18.32 -4.68
CA PHE A 148 -21.94 -17.86 -3.62
C PHE A 148 -21.27 -16.73 -2.83
N PRO A 149 -21.60 -15.47 -3.09
CA PRO A 149 -21.03 -14.36 -2.33
C PRO A 149 -21.55 -14.36 -0.88
N LYS A 150 -20.65 -14.17 0.08
CA LYS A 150 -20.97 -13.90 1.50
C LYS A 150 -20.37 -12.56 1.88
N LEU A 151 -21.17 -11.73 2.55
CA LEU A 151 -20.72 -10.47 3.10
C LEU A 151 -20.65 -10.59 4.61
N ARG A 152 -19.48 -10.30 5.18
CA ARG A 152 -19.22 -10.32 6.62
C ARG A 152 -18.82 -8.92 7.05
N VAL A 153 -19.45 -8.43 8.10
CA VAL A 153 -19.05 -7.18 8.74
C VAL A 153 -18.21 -7.56 9.95
N ASN A 154 -17.01 -7.00 10.08
CA ASN A 154 -16.34 -6.99 11.37
C ASN A 154 -16.16 -5.54 11.80
N VAL A 155 -16.47 -5.25 13.06
CA VAL A 155 -16.23 -3.93 13.64
C VAL A 155 -15.12 -4.10 14.66
N THR A 156 -14.19 -3.17 14.64
CA THR A 156 -13.16 -3.05 15.65
C THR A 156 -13.34 -1.67 16.27
N ALA A 157 -13.74 -1.62 17.54
CA ALA A 157 -13.77 -0.37 18.28
C ALA A 157 -12.43 -0.23 19.03
N PRO A 158 -11.40 0.41 18.43
CA PRO A 158 -10.32 0.94 19.25
C PRO A 158 -10.87 2.10 20.10
N ASP A 159 -10.07 2.51 21.09
CA ASP A 159 -10.23 3.66 21.98
C ASP A 159 -11.09 4.82 21.42
N GLU A 160 -11.90 5.41 22.30
CA GLU A 160 -13.28 5.97 22.14
C GLU A 160 -13.56 6.99 21.00
N SER A 161 -12.57 7.42 20.21
CA SER A 161 -12.69 8.57 19.31
C SER A 161 -13.25 8.26 17.92
N LEU A 162 -13.01 7.06 17.36
CA LEU A 162 -13.45 6.68 16.02
C LEU A 162 -13.60 5.16 15.90
N HIS A 163 -14.80 4.70 15.54
CA HIS A 163 -15.00 3.29 15.26
C HIS A 163 -14.39 2.93 13.91
N THR A 164 -13.70 1.80 13.88
CA THR A 164 -13.14 1.21 12.67
C THR A 164 -13.83 -0.09 12.36
N GLY A 165 -13.72 -0.57 11.13
CA GLY A 165 -14.24 -1.88 10.80
C GLY A 165 -13.82 -2.30 9.42
N ASN A 166 -14.35 -3.43 8.99
CA ASN A 166 -14.26 -3.84 7.62
C ASN A 166 -15.51 -4.58 7.16
N LEU A 167 -15.82 -4.38 5.89
CA LEU A 167 -16.78 -5.16 5.14
C LEU A 167 -16.00 -6.17 4.31
N TYR A 168 -16.08 -7.44 4.65
CA TYR A 168 -15.40 -8.52 3.95
C TYR A 168 -16.35 -9.23 3.00
N VAL A 169 -16.00 -9.29 1.72
CA VAL A 169 -16.78 -9.98 0.69
C VAL A 169 -16.03 -11.23 0.25
N GLN A 170 -16.61 -12.39 0.56
CA GLN A 170 -16.09 -13.72 0.20
C GLN A 170 -16.84 -14.28 -1.00
N ILE A 171 -16.15 -14.98 -1.88
CA ILE A 171 -16.74 -15.61 -3.07
C ILE A 171 -16.60 -17.13 -2.97
N TRP A 172 -17.63 -17.82 -2.46
CA TRP A 172 -17.58 -19.26 -2.16
C TRP A 172 -17.84 -20.15 -3.38
N TRP A 173 -17.12 -21.26 -3.47
CA TRP A 173 -17.34 -22.27 -4.50
C TRP A 173 -18.61 -23.11 -4.23
N PRO A 174 -19.27 -23.68 -5.25
CA PRO A 174 -20.49 -24.47 -5.06
C PRO A 174 -20.27 -25.70 -4.21
N TYR A 175 -19.14 -26.39 -4.38
CA TYR A 175 -18.83 -27.59 -3.60
C TYR A 175 -18.68 -27.29 -2.10
N ALA A 176 -18.44 -26.02 -1.73
CA ALA A 176 -18.32 -25.57 -0.35
C ALA A 176 -19.68 -25.27 0.30
N ILE A 177 -20.75 -25.23 -0.49
CA ILE A 177 -22.10 -24.92 -0.03
C ILE A 177 -22.91 -26.21 0.08
N GLU A 178 -23.72 -26.29 1.13
CA GLU A 178 -24.75 -27.30 1.31
C GLU A 178 -26.11 -26.64 1.50
N THR A 179 -27.13 -27.31 0.98
CA THR A 179 -28.52 -26.92 1.18
C THR A 179 -29.05 -27.64 2.41
N ILE A 180 -29.45 -26.89 3.42
CA ILE A 180 -30.09 -27.43 4.62
C ILE A 180 -31.60 -27.15 4.61
N PRO A 181 -32.43 -28.02 5.19
CA PRO A 181 -33.84 -27.71 5.40
C PRO A 181 -33.98 -26.42 6.21
N GLY A 182 -34.62 -25.39 5.66
CA GLY A 182 -34.87 -24.15 6.37
C GLY A 182 -36.02 -24.30 7.38
N SER A 183 -36.01 -23.47 8.42
CA SER A 183 -37.11 -23.37 9.41
C SER A 183 -38.30 -22.53 8.92
N GLY A 184 -38.36 -22.18 7.62
CA GLY A 184 -39.34 -21.27 7.02
C GLY A 184 -39.58 -21.48 5.52
N ALA A 185 -39.76 -20.40 4.76
CA ALA A 185 -40.27 -20.38 3.37
C ALA A 185 -39.34 -20.98 2.27
N GLY A 186 -38.35 -21.79 2.62
CA GLY A 186 -37.49 -22.43 1.63
C GLY A 186 -36.21 -23.05 2.21
N PRO A 187 -35.46 -23.77 1.37
CA PRO A 187 -34.13 -24.28 1.71
C PRO A 187 -33.16 -23.14 2.06
N GLN A 188 -32.30 -23.36 3.05
CA GLN A 188 -31.23 -22.44 3.42
C GLN A 188 -29.90 -22.94 2.84
N LEU A 189 -29.02 -22.01 2.48
CA LEU A 189 -27.67 -22.31 2.00
C LEU A 189 -26.67 -22.07 3.14
N ARG A 190 -25.79 -23.05 3.41
CA ARG A 190 -24.75 -22.94 4.44
C ARG A 190 -23.39 -23.34 3.88
N ILE A 191 -22.33 -22.75 4.40
CA ILE A 191 -20.96 -23.22 4.15
C ILE A 191 -20.74 -24.52 4.93
N LYS A 192 -20.31 -25.59 4.26
CA LYS A 192 -19.97 -26.85 4.93
C LYS A 192 -18.85 -26.61 5.93
N GLY A 193 -18.98 -27.14 7.15
CA GLY A 193 -18.05 -26.88 8.25
C GLY A 193 -16.57 -27.11 7.91
N GLN A 194 -16.26 -28.11 7.07
CA GLN A 194 -14.89 -28.42 6.62
C GLN A 194 -14.22 -27.29 5.80
N TYR A 195 -15.01 -26.38 5.21
CA TYR A 195 -14.50 -25.22 4.46
C TYR A 195 -14.59 -23.91 5.23
N ALA A 196 -15.25 -23.88 6.40
CA ALA A 196 -15.49 -22.64 7.15
C ALA A 196 -14.19 -21.92 7.55
N LEU A 197 -13.13 -22.68 7.86
CA LEU A 197 -11.81 -22.14 8.22
C LEU A 197 -10.89 -21.90 7.00
N ASN A 198 -11.20 -22.52 5.87
CA ASN A 198 -10.41 -22.45 4.63
C ASN A 198 -11.20 -21.74 3.53
N GLY A 199 -11.91 -20.68 3.92
CA GLY A 199 -12.72 -19.91 2.99
C GLY A 199 -11.87 -19.33 1.86
N PRO A 200 -12.46 -19.14 0.66
CA PRO A 200 -11.76 -18.49 -0.42
C PRO A 200 -11.27 -17.10 0.01
N GLY A 201 -10.17 -16.68 -0.60
CA GLY A 201 -9.79 -15.28 -0.61
C GLY A 201 -10.98 -14.42 -1.04
N GLY A 202 -11.20 -13.35 -0.29
CA GLY A 202 -12.16 -12.31 -0.59
C GLY A 202 -11.45 -10.97 -0.66
N PHE A 203 -12.20 -9.89 -0.52
CA PHE A 203 -11.63 -8.57 -0.35
C PHE A 203 -12.25 -7.87 0.86
N SER A 204 -11.42 -7.04 1.49
CA SER A 204 -11.80 -6.21 2.64
C SER A 204 -12.01 -4.79 2.16
N LEU A 205 -13.16 -4.19 2.48
CA LEU A 205 -13.32 -2.76 2.48
C LEU A 205 -13.13 -2.29 3.93
N ASP A 206 -12.00 -1.67 4.19
CA ASP A 206 -11.66 -1.13 5.50
C ASP A 206 -12.37 0.21 5.67
N ILE A 207 -13.03 0.40 6.80
CA ILE A 207 -13.89 1.55 7.11
C ILE A 207 -13.25 2.33 8.24
N ASN A 208 -13.05 3.63 8.02
CA ASN A 208 -12.39 4.54 8.96
C ASN A 208 -11.01 4.07 9.42
N ARG A 209 -10.40 3.16 8.65
CA ARG A 209 -9.16 2.48 8.99
C ARG A 209 -8.17 2.69 7.87
N LEU A 210 -6.98 3.14 8.24
CA LEU A 210 -5.83 3.07 7.35
C LEU A 210 -5.44 1.60 7.19
N PRO A 211 -4.94 1.18 6.02
CA PRO A 211 -4.38 -0.16 5.85
C PRO A 211 -3.32 -0.43 6.92
N ALA A 212 -3.69 -1.19 7.95
CA ALA A 212 -2.76 -1.66 8.94
C ALA A 212 -2.06 -2.86 8.30
N GLY A 213 -0.82 -2.67 7.82
CA GLY A 213 0.03 -3.71 7.25
C GLY A 213 -0.70 -4.97 6.78
N GLY A 214 -1.29 -4.95 5.58
CA GLY A 214 -2.03 -6.09 5.04
C GLY A 214 -1.19 -7.34 4.72
N ASN A 215 -1.56 -8.48 5.31
CA ASN A 215 -1.67 -9.84 4.73
C ASN A 215 -0.69 -10.34 3.61
N GLY A 216 0.52 -9.81 3.52
CA GLY A 216 1.64 -10.39 2.77
C GLY A 216 1.73 -10.10 1.27
N SER A 217 0.77 -9.40 0.65
CA SER A 217 0.83 -9.12 -0.80
C SER A 217 0.76 -7.66 -1.25
N THR A 218 0.51 -6.69 -0.35
CA THR A 218 0.48 -5.26 -0.70
C THR A 218 1.63 -4.54 0.00
N GLN A 219 2.83 -4.69 -0.55
CA GLN A 219 4.08 -4.20 0.02
C GLN A 219 4.20 -2.65 -0.02
N GLY A 220 3.35 -1.95 -0.77
CA GLY A 220 3.56 -0.53 -1.09
C GLY A 220 3.45 0.45 0.09
N LEU A 221 2.61 0.19 1.09
CA LEU A 221 2.58 0.98 2.34
C LEU A 221 3.38 0.36 3.48
N GLN A 222 3.85 -0.89 3.30
CA GLN A 222 4.63 -1.63 4.29
C GLN A 222 6.14 -1.46 4.13
N ARG A 223 6.62 -1.27 2.89
CA ARG A 223 8.04 -0.99 2.61
C ARG A 223 8.45 0.42 2.96
N SER A 224 7.51 1.35 3.03
CA SER A 224 7.80 2.67 3.57
C SER A 224 8.14 2.46 5.04
N GLU A 225 9.40 2.60 5.43
CA GLU A 225 9.72 2.70 6.85
C GLU A 225 8.91 3.88 7.40
N TRP A 226 7.95 3.57 8.28
CA TRP A 226 7.16 4.61 8.92
C TRP A 226 8.10 5.34 9.85
N TYR A 227 8.39 6.59 9.51
CA TYR A 227 9.06 7.48 10.45
C TYR A 227 8.07 7.81 11.55
N ARG A 228 8.56 7.85 12.79
CA ARG A 228 7.72 8.13 13.96
C ARG A 228 8.39 9.14 14.86
N ASP A 229 7.60 10.10 15.32
CA ASP A 229 7.98 11.08 16.34
C ASP A 229 6.82 11.33 17.31
N GLU A 230 6.97 12.33 18.19
CA GLU A 230 5.96 12.73 19.17
C GLU A 230 4.67 13.25 18.51
N SER A 231 4.73 13.72 17.26
CA SER A 231 3.57 14.21 16.49
C SER A 231 2.89 13.08 15.70
N GLY A 232 3.32 11.83 15.88
CA GLY A 232 2.76 10.65 15.24
C GLY A 232 3.61 10.13 14.09
N GLU A 233 3.03 9.26 13.29
CA GLU A 233 3.74 8.59 12.20
C GLU A 233 3.60 9.34 10.87
N PHE A 234 4.59 9.17 10.00
CA PHE A 234 4.56 9.67 8.64
C PHE A 234 5.36 8.77 7.69
N PHE A 235 5.09 8.90 6.40
CA PHE A 235 5.56 7.95 5.39
C PHE A 235 5.80 8.65 4.04
N MET A 236 6.56 7.98 3.17
CA MET A 236 6.66 8.36 1.76
C MET A 236 5.33 8.08 1.06
N LEU A 237 4.67 9.12 0.54
CA LEU A 237 3.41 8.97 -0.18
C LEU A 237 3.63 8.22 -1.49
N PRO A 238 3.08 7.01 -1.66
CA PRO A 238 3.21 6.26 -2.89
C PRO A 238 2.66 7.08 -4.07
N PRO A 239 3.25 6.97 -5.27
CA PRO A 239 2.67 7.60 -6.45
C PRO A 239 1.25 7.10 -6.67
N ALA A 240 0.38 7.98 -7.18
CA ALA A 240 -0.93 7.55 -7.64
C ALA A 240 -0.75 6.63 -8.85
N GLU A 241 -1.17 5.38 -8.70
CA GLU A 241 -1.08 4.38 -9.76
C GLU A 241 -2.11 4.66 -10.85
N ARG A 242 -3.33 5.01 -10.42
CA ARG A 242 -4.48 5.34 -11.28
C ARG A 242 -5.59 6.02 -10.49
N GLU A 243 -6.61 6.51 -11.19
CA GLU A 243 -7.85 6.99 -10.58
C GLU A 243 -9.04 6.10 -10.98
N ILE A 244 -9.89 5.77 -10.01
CA ILE A 244 -11.11 4.99 -10.24
C ILE A 244 -12.29 5.82 -9.76
N ALA A 245 -13.18 6.18 -10.70
CA ALA A 245 -14.33 7.05 -10.46
C ALA A 245 -14.02 8.43 -9.83
N GLY A 246 -12.75 8.89 -9.92
CA GLY A 246 -12.26 10.14 -9.32
C GLY A 246 -11.58 9.96 -7.95
N PHE A 247 -11.35 8.72 -7.53
CA PHE A 247 -10.65 8.37 -6.29
C PHE A 247 -9.27 7.78 -6.60
N PRO A 248 -8.22 8.16 -5.86
CA PRO A 248 -6.87 7.69 -6.15
C PRO A 248 -6.69 6.23 -5.71
N VAL A 249 -5.93 5.50 -6.53
CA VAL A 249 -5.31 4.23 -6.15
C VAL A 249 -3.87 4.51 -5.75
N LEU A 250 -3.55 4.28 -4.48
CA LEU A 250 -2.20 4.48 -3.92
C LEU A 250 -1.71 3.15 -3.35
N ALA A 251 -0.55 2.66 -3.80
CA ALA A 251 0.08 1.43 -3.31
C ALA A 251 -0.87 0.20 -3.34
N GLY A 252 -1.64 0.06 -4.41
CA GLY A 252 -2.62 -1.01 -4.56
C GLY A 252 -3.87 -0.88 -3.71
N TYR A 253 -4.16 0.31 -3.16
CA TYR A 253 -5.39 0.58 -2.41
C TYR A 253 -6.22 1.68 -3.07
N LEU A 254 -7.52 1.43 -3.29
CA LEU A 254 -8.47 2.48 -3.63
C LEU A 254 -8.88 3.25 -2.36
N TRP A 255 -8.75 4.58 -2.38
CA TRP A 255 -9.09 5.46 -1.26
C TRP A 255 -10.35 6.28 -1.57
N VAL A 256 -11.48 5.91 -0.98
CA VAL A 256 -12.76 6.60 -1.18
C VAL A 256 -13.05 7.50 0.02
N THR A 257 -13.14 8.79 -0.23
CA THR A 257 -13.38 9.83 0.79
C THR A 257 -14.66 10.60 0.50
N ALA A 258 -15.28 11.18 1.52
CA ALA A 258 -16.39 12.12 1.31
C ALA A 258 -15.91 13.37 0.54
N PRO A 259 -16.77 13.96 -0.32
CA PRO A 259 -16.43 15.21 -1.02
C PRO A 259 -16.26 16.37 -0.04
N GLY A 260 -15.32 17.28 -0.34
CA GLY A 260 -15.13 18.52 0.44
C GLY A 260 -14.49 18.35 1.82
N LYS A 261 -13.99 17.15 2.15
CA LYS A 261 -13.21 16.90 3.36
C LYS A 261 -11.83 17.55 3.29
N ALA A 262 -11.23 17.74 4.45
CA ALA A 262 -9.81 18.03 4.55
C ALA A 262 -9.00 16.95 3.80
N PRO A 263 -7.80 17.26 3.29
CA PRO A 263 -6.97 16.26 2.63
C PRO A 263 -6.65 15.14 3.63
N LEU A 264 -6.70 13.89 3.18
CA LEU A 264 -6.42 12.71 4.02
C LEU A 264 -5.00 12.72 4.59
N PHE A 265 -4.06 13.24 3.80
CA PHE A 265 -2.66 13.36 4.15
C PHE A 265 -2.22 14.82 4.10
N ILE A 266 -1.36 15.20 5.02
CA ILE A 266 -0.75 16.54 5.08
C ILE A 266 0.77 16.42 4.93
N PRO A 267 1.42 17.40 4.29
CA PRO A 267 2.87 17.39 4.14
C PRO A 267 3.56 17.48 5.51
N VAL A 268 4.65 16.72 5.64
CA VAL A 268 5.58 16.82 6.78
C VAL A 268 6.58 17.94 6.50
N SER A 269 6.97 18.70 7.52
CA SER A 269 8.00 19.74 7.36
C SER A 269 9.40 19.11 7.30
N GLN A 270 10.35 19.76 6.63
CA GLN A 270 11.74 19.27 6.58
C GLN A 270 12.39 19.16 7.95
N GLU A 271 12.08 20.09 8.86
CA GLU A 271 12.57 20.02 10.25
C GLU A 271 12.08 18.75 10.95
N ARG A 272 10.77 18.47 10.89
CA ARG A 272 10.17 17.28 11.50
C ARG A 272 10.77 16.00 10.91
N ALA A 273 10.89 15.94 9.58
CA ALA A 273 11.48 14.78 8.90
C ALA A 273 12.93 14.54 9.32
N LEU A 274 13.77 15.59 9.35
CA LEU A 274 15.18 15.46 9.74
C LEU A 274 15.33 15.06 11.21
N GLN A 275 14.53 15.63 12.10
CA GLN A 275 14.54 15.26 13.52
C GLN A 275 14.19 13.79 13.74
N ALA A 276 13.15 13.29 13.05
CA ALA A 276 12.79 11.87 13.12
C ALA A 276 13.89 10.96 12.54
N ALA A 277 14.52 11.34 11.43
CA ALA A 277 15.64 10.58 10.86
C ALA A 277 16.87 10.55 11.77
N ILE A 278 17.21 11.69 12.41
CA ILE A 278 18.26 11.77 13.43
C ILE A 278 17.94 10.86 14.62
N ALA A 279 16.70 10.89 15.12
CA ALA A 279 16.26 10.04 16.23
C ALA A 279 16.35 8.55 15.87
N ALA A 280 15.86 8.15 14.69
CA ALA A 280 15.92 6.77 14.21
C ALA A 280 17.37 6.28 14.06
N ALA A 281 18.24 7.08 13.44
CA ALA A 281 19.67 6.76 13.31
C ALA A 281 20.38 6.69 14.67
N SER A 282 19.99 7.53 15.62
CA SER A 282 20.52 7.49 16.99
C SER A 282 20.12 6.21 17.74
N VAL A 283 18.89 5.72 17.54
CA VAL A 283 18.47 4.41 18.06
C VAL A 283 19.32 3.28 17.48
N GLN A 284 19.68 3.32 16.20
CA GLN A 284 20.57 2.30 15.60
C GLN A 284 21.97 2.32 16.23
N ILE A 285 22.54 3.51 16.49
CA ILE A 285 23.83 3.65 17.19
C ILE A 285 23.73 3.07 18.59
N GLN A 286 22.65 3.37 19.32
CA GLN A 286 22.42 2.88 20.67
C GLN A 286 22.30 1.34 20.69
N GLN A 287 21.50 0.76 19.77
CA GLN A 287 21.36 -0.69 19.63
C GLN A 287 22.69 -1.38 19.29
N ALA A 288 23.52 -0.77 18.43
CA ALA A 288 24.86 -1.29 18.14
C ALA A 288 25.77 -1.25 19.38
N SER A 289 25.68 -0.19 20.18
CA SER A 289 26.41 -0.09 21.46
C SER A 289 25.95 -1.14 22.47
N GLU A 290 24.64 -1.33 22.63
CA GLU A 290 24.06 -2.34 23.52
C GLU A 290 24.42 -3.76 23.08
N GLY A 291 24.39 -4.03 21.77
CA GLY A 291 24.83 -5.31 21.20
C GLY A 291 26.30 -5.61 21.49
N ASN A 292 27.18 -4.61 21.40
CA ASN A 292 28.58 -4.77 21.77
C ASN A 292 28.76 -5.03 23.28
N SER A 293 28.04 -4.30 24.14
CA SER A 293 28.06 -4.56 25.59
C SER A 293 27.58 -5.98 25.92
N ALA A 294 26.50 -6.45 25.30
CA ALA A 294 26.01 -7.81 25.46
C ALA A 294 27.03 -8.86 24.97
N ALA A 295 27.74 -8.59 23.87
CA ALA A 295 28.81 -9.46 23.38
C ALA A 295 30.00 -9.51 24.37
N GLN A 296 30.36 -8.38 24.99
CA GLN A 296 31.39 -8.34 26.02
C GLN A 296 31.00 -9.11 27.27
N GLU A 297 29.75 -9.00 27.73
CA GLU A 297 29.23 -9.80 28.85
C GLU A 297 29.20 -11.29 28.51
N MET A 298 28.83 -11.64 27.28
CA MET A 298 28.86 -13.01 26.78
C MET A 298 30.30 -13.55 26.79
N LEU A 299 31.29 -12.76 26.33
CA LEU A 299 32.70 -13.15 26.36
C LEU A 299 33.21 -13.32 27.80
N ALA A 300 32.81 -12.44 28.71
CA ALA A 300 33.20 -12.50 30.11
C ALA A 300 32.62 -13.77 30.77
N THR A 301 31.33 -14.03 30.56
CA THR A 301 30.64 -15.26 31.01
C THR A 301 31.30 -16.50 30.42
N TYR A 302 31.53 -16.54 29.11
CA TYR A 302 32.16 -17.66 28.42
C TYR A 302 33.58 -17.96 28.96
N ASN A 303 34.28 -16.93 29.43
CA ASN A 303 35.60 -17.02 30.04
C ASN A 303 35.60 -17.21 31.57
N SER A 304 34.43 -17.28 32.21
CA SER A 304 34.33 -17.49 33.65
C SER A 304 34.89 -18.87 34.06
N PRO A 305 35.38 -19.02 35.29
CA PRO A 305 35.83 -20.31 35.80
C PRO A 305 34.78 -21.42 35.68
N GLU A 306 33.52 -21.10 35.99
CA GLU A 306 32.40 -22.04 35.96
C GLU A 306 32.08 -22.50 34.53
N MET A 307 32.01 -21.57 33.57
CA MET A 307 31.77 -21.91 32.16
C MET A 307 32.94 -22.70 31.57
N LYS A 308 34.19 -22.35 31.91
CA LYS A 308 35.37 -23.12 31.48
C LYS A 308 35.33 -24.55 32.01
N GLU A 309 34.92 -24.74 33.26
CA GLU A 309 34.76 -26.07 33.84
C GLU A 309 33.66 -26.87 33.12
N MET A 310 32.50 -26.26 32.87
CA MET A 310 31.41 -26.93 32.15
C MET A 310 31.82 -27.31 30.71
N ARG A 311 32.53 -26.42 29.99
CA ARG A 311 33.02 -26.69 28.63
C ARG A 311 34.03 -27.85 28.64
N ARG A 312 34.94 -27.88 29.62
CA ARG A 312 35.88 -29.00 29.82
C ARG A 312 35.14 -30.32 30.06
N GLN A 313 34.12 -30.32 30.93
CA GLN A 313 33.30 -31.52 31.20
C GLN A 313 32.54 -31.98 29.96
N ALA A 314 32.01 -31.06 29.15
CA ALA A 314 31.32 -31.38 27.90
C ALA A 314 32.26 -32.01 26.86
N ILE A 315 33.50 -31.50 26.74
CA ILE A 315 34.54 -32.09 25.87
C ILE A 315 34.86 -33.52 26.32
N GLU A 316 35.06 -33.75 27.62
CA GLU A 316 35.32 -35.11 28.13
C GLU A 316 34.13 -36.05 27.94
N ALA A 317 32.90 -35.57 28.14
CA ALA A 317 31.68 -36.34 27.91
C ALA A 317 31.54 -36.77 26.45
N ALA A 318 31.87 -35.89 25.49
CA ALA A 318 31.89 -36.23 24.06
C ALA A 318 32.90 -37.35 23.74
N GLY A 319 34.03 -37.39 24.45
CA GLY A 319 34.97 -38.51 24.38
C GLY A 319 34.42 -39.79 25.00
N ALA A 320 33.79 -39.68 26.16
CA ALA A 320 33.25 -40.82 26.92
C ALA A 320 32.03 -41.48 26.26
N SER A 321 31.30 -40.78 25.38
CA SER A 321 30.18 -41.34 24.62
C SER A 321 30.60 -42.34 23.54
N GLU A 322 31.88 -42.40 23.19
CA GLU A 322 32.43 -43.30 22.18
C GLU A 322 33.16 -44.48 22.83
N SER A 323 32.81 -45.71 22.45
CA SER A 323 33.43 -46.93 22.99
C SER A 323 34.76 -47.29 22.32
N ASP A 324 34.98 -46.85 21.07
CA ASP A 324 36.24 -47.02 20.35
C ASP A 324 37.23 -45.90 20.71
N PRO A 325 38.46 -46.21 21.16
CA PRO A 325 39.42 -45.19 21.59
C PRO A 325 39.79 -44.16 20.51
N LYS A 326 39.81 -44.53 19.23
CA LYS A 326 40.12 -43.59 18.15
C LYS A 326 38.95 -42.65 17.89
N ARG A 327 37.73 -43.17 17.92
CA ARG A 327 36.51 -42.34 17.82
C ARG A 327 36.35 -41.41 19.02
N ALA A 328 36.62 -41.89 20.23
CA ALA A 328 36.64 -41.07 21.44
C ALA A 328 37.65 -39.91 21.36
N ALA A 329 38.86 -40.18 20.87
CA ALA A 329 39.85 -39.13 20.65
C ALA A 329 39.40 -38.12 19.57
N ALA A 330 38.82 -38.61 18.47
CA ALA A 330 38.29 -37.74 17.42
C ALA A 330 37.12 -36.87 17.89
N ALA A 331 36.24 -37.41 18.74
CA ALA A 331 35.10 -36.70 19.33
C ALA A 331 35.55 -35.58 20.26
N ARG A 332 36.52 -35.83 21.17
CA ARG A 332 37.14 -34.78 22.01
C ARG A 332 37.74 -33.68 21.15
N ALA A 333 38.57 -34.04 20.17
CA ALA A 333 39.22 -33.08 19.30
C ALA A 333 38.23 -32.26 18.47
N LYS A 334 37.07 -32.82 18.11
CA LYS A 334 35.99 -32.07 17.47
C LYS A 334 35.35 -31.08 18.44
N ALA A 335 34.99 -31.52 19.65
CA ALA A 335 34.40 -30.66 20.67
C ALA A 335 35.33 -29.49 21.05
N GLU A 336 36.64 -29.74 21.17
CA GLU A 336 37.65 -28.68 21.40
C GLU A 336 37.71 -27.66 20.25
N ARG A 337 37.63 -28.11 18.99
CA ARG A 337 37.59 -27.19 17.83
C ARG A 337 36.31 -26.35 17.83
N ASP A 338 35.17 -26.98 18.10
CA ASP A 338 33.88 -26.29 18.15
C ASP A 338 33.86 -25.25 19.28
N ASP A 339 34.45 -25.57 20.44
CA ASP A 339 34.65 -24.67 21.56
C ASP A 339 35.53 -23.46 21.19
N HIS A 340 36.71 -23.70 20.59
CA HIS A 340 37.59 -22.62 20.13
C HIS A 340 36.95 -21.74 19.04
N GLU A 341 36.17 -22.34 18.14
CA GLU A 341 35.42 -21.62 17.12
C GLU A 341 34.38 -20.70 17.75
N GLN A 342 33.61 -21.21 18.73
CA GLN A 342 32.64 -20.42 19.47
C GLN A 342 33.31 -19.27 20.23
N GLU A 343 34.44 -19.52 20.91
CA GLU A 343 35.20 -18.47 21.57
C GLU A 343 35.64 -17.39 20.57
N ARG A 344 36.13 -17.79 19.40
CA ARG A 344 36.58 -16.87 18.36
C ARG A 344 35.43 -15.99 17.88
N GLN A 345 34.26 -16.57 17.62
CA GLN A 345 33.07 -15.81 17.19
C GLN A 345 32.62 -14.81 18.26
N ILE A 346 32.56 -15.22 19.53
CA ILE A 346 32.18 -14.31 20.63
C ILE A 346 33.21 -13.19 20.78
N ARG A 347 34.50 -13.51 20.64
CA ARG A 347 35.59 -12.53 20.71
C ARG A 347 35.57 -11.56 19.52
N GLU A 348 35.26 -12.03 18.31
CA GLU A 348 35.08 -11.19 17.13
C GLU A 348 33.91 -10.21 17.32
N MET A 349 32.77 -10.68 17.86
CA MET A 349 31.63 -9.81 18.18
C MET A 349 31.97 -8.79 19.28
N ALA A 350 32.65 -9.21 20.35
CA ALA A 350 32.99 -8.35 21.49
C ALA A 350 34.17 -7.39 21.22
N GLY A 351 35.02 -7.73 20.26
CA GLY A 351 36.18 -6.94 19.85
C GLY A 351 35.83 -5.84 18.85
N GLN A 352 34.66 -5.89 18.23
CA GLN A 352 34.14 -4.80 17.40
C GLN A 352 33.52 -3.75 18.30
N SER A 353 34.33 -2.83 18.81
CA SER A 353 33.77 -1.67 19.53
C SER A 353 32.78 -0.94 18.62
N ALA A 354 31.67 -0.47 19.18
CA ALA A 354 30.69 0.31 18.41
C ALA A 354 31.35 1.53 17.75
N ASP A 355 32.44 2.06 18.32
CA ASP A 355 33.20 3.20 17.82
C ASP A 355 34.13 2.85 16.65
N GLU A 356 34.55 1.60 16.51
CA GLU A 356 35.39 1.15 15.39
C GLU A 356 34.57 0.42 14.31
N ASN A 357 33.32 0.06 14.59
CA ASN A 357 32.44 -0.54 13.61
C ASN A 357 32.19 0.45 12.44
N PRO A 358 32.54 0.09 11.19
CA PRO A 358 32.43 1.00 10.04
C PRO A 358 30.99 1.43 9.76
N ILE A 359 30.01 0.58 10.08
CA ILE A 359 28.59 0.89 9.96
C ILE A 359 28.22 1.98 10.98
N SER A 360 28.56 1.78 12.26
CA SER A 360 28.28 2.76 13.32
C SER A 360 28.98 4.10 13.09
N LEU A 361 30.20 4.09 12.54
CA LEU A 361 30.91 5.32 12.13
C LEU A 361 30.18 6.05 11.00
N ALA A 362 29.67 5.32 10.01
CA ALA A 362 28.90 5.88 8.92
C ALA A 362 27.54 6.44 9.39
N VAL A 363 26.83 5.74 10.30
CA VAL A 363 25.59 6.25 10.91
C VAL A 363 25.86 7.55 11.68
N ARG A 364 26.91 7.59 12.52
CA ARG A 364 27.29 8.80 13.26
C ARG A 364 27.62 9.98 12.36
N ARG A 365 28.34 9.72 11.26
CA ARG A 365 28.61 10.75 10.26
C ARG A 365 27.31 11.28 9.64
N ALA A 366 26.40 10.38 9.25
CA ALA A 366 25.10 10.76 8.71
C ALA A 366 24.28 11.59 9.70
N VAL A 367 24.27 11.21 10.99
CA VAL A 367 23.62 12.00 12.06
C VAL A 367 24.23 13.40 12.15
N ALA A 368 25.56 13.51 12.23
CA ALA A 368 26.23 14.81 12.32
C ALA A 368 25.98 15.70 11.09
N GLU A 369 25.91 15.11 9.90
CA GLU A 369 25.55 15.80 8.65
C GLU A 369 24.09 16.31 8.68
N MET A 370 23.15 15.48 9.13
CA MET A 370 21.74 15.86 9.29
C MET A 370 21.56 16.96 10.34
N GLU A 371 22.26 16.88 11.48
CA GLU A 371 22.24 17.91 12.53
C GLU A 371 22.82 19.24 12.03
N THR A 372 23.96 19.19 11.34
CA THR A 372 24.60 20.37 10.73
C THR A 372 23.65 21.02 9.72
N ARG A 373 23.04 20.21 8.86
CA ARG A 373 22.06 20.68 7.88
C ARG A 373 20.85 21.31 8.56
N LEU A 374 20.27 20.66 9.57
CA LEU A 374 19.14 21.19 10.33
C LEU A 374 19.51 22.55 10.95
N GLY A 375 20.68 22.65 11.59
CA GLY A 375 21.21 23.90 12.15
C GLY A 375 21.37 25.03 11.14
N ALA A 376 21.73 24.72 9.90
CA ALA A 376 21.91 25.70 8.82
C ALA A 376 20.60 26.13 8.12
N MET A 377 19.48 25.43 8.34
CA MET A 377 18.21 25.75 7.68
C MET A 377 17.57 27.04 8.21
N THR A 378 17.15 27.88 7.27
CA THR A 378 16.29 29.05 7.55
C THR A 378 14.90 28.63 8.06
N PRO A 379 14.16 29.52 8.74
CA PRO A 379 12.78 29.23 9.15
C PRO A 379 11.86 28.83 7.98
N ALA A 380 12.06 29.40 6.79
CA ALA A 380 11.30 29.04 5.60
C ALA A 380 11.60 27.61 5.14
N GLN A 381 12.87 27.20 5.16
CA GLN A 381 13.28 25.83 4.80
C GLN A 381 12.79 24.82 5.82
N ARG A 382 12.86 25.13 7.13
CA ARG A 382 12.38 24.25 8.20
C ARG A 382 10.91 23.89 8.05
N ASN A 383 10.10 24.88 7.68
CA ASN A 383 8.66 24.74 7.47
C ASN A 383 8.27 24.25 6.06
N ALA A 384 9.22 24.17 5.12
CA ALA A 384 8.91 23.71 3.77
C ALA A 384 8.55 22.21 3.78
N PRO A 385 7.59 21.77 2.94
CA PRO A 385 7.25 20.37 2.79
C PRO A 385 8.47 19.50 2.46
N ALA A 386 8.58 18.36 3.13
CA ALA A 386 9.65 17.39 2.97
C ALA A 386 9.30 16.35 1.90
N ALA A 387 10.34 15.79 1.29
CA ALA A 387 10.29 14.63 0.42
C ALA A 387 11.54 13.80 0.62
N THR A 388 11.51 12.52 0.27
CA THR A 388 12.67 11.64 0.27
C THR A 388 13.14 11.41 -1.16
N ARG A 389 14.45 11.52 -1.40
CA ARG A 389 15.10 11.14 -2.66
C ARG A 389 16.01 9.95 -2.41
N ILE A 390 15.89 8.91 -3.23
CA ILE A 390 16.81 7.77 -3.17
C ILE A 390 18.16 8.17 -3.76
N VAL A 391 19.22 8.01 -2.97
CA VAL A 391 20.61 8.31 -3.33
C VAL A 391 21.42 7.02 -3.12
N PRO A 392 21.62 6.19 -4.17
CA PRO A 392 22.23 4.86 -4.03
C PRO A 392 23.61 4.84 -3.37
N GLU A 393 24.36 5.93 -3.48
CA GLU A 393 25.70 6.06 -2.90
C GLU A 393 25.70 6.55 -1.44
N ALA A 394 24.56 7.05 -0.94
CA ALA A 394 24.43 7.50 0.44
C ALA A 394 24.32 6.30 1.39
N PHE A 395 24.87 6.44 2.60
CA PHE A 395 24.84 5.37 3.59
C PHE A 395 23.41 4.94 3.96
N LEU A 396 22.51 5.91 4.19
CA LEU A 396 21.10 5.64 4.46
C LEU A 396 20.28 5.39 3.18
N GLN A 397 20.90 5.48 1.99
CA GLN A 397 20.28 5.42 0.67
C GLN A 397 19.14 6.43 0.42
N GLU A 398 18.83 7.26 1.41
CA GLU A 398 17.74 8.22 1.41
C GLU A 398 18.25 9.60 1.83
N GLU A 399 17.81 10.63 1.11
CA GLU A 399 18.05 12.01 1.45
C GLU A 399 16.71 12.75 1.60
N ILE A 400 16.50 13.37 2.76
CA ILE A 400 15.37 14.28 2.95
C ILE A 400 15.65 15.54 2.14
N VAL A 401 14.73 15.98 1.31
CA VAL A 401 14.84 17.16 0.43
C VAL A 401 13.53 17.97 0.48
N THR A 402 13.49 19.10 -0.23
CA THR A 402 12.25 19.87 -0.36
C THR A 402 11.30 19.16 -1.33
N ALA A 403 10.00 19.14 -1.03
CA ALA A 403 8.99 18.61 -1.95
C ALA A 403 9.05 19.32 -3.31
N GLY A 404 8.83 18.55 -4.38
CA GLY A 404 8.99 19.02 -5.77
C GLY A 404 10.42 18.88 -6.32
N THR A 405 11.40 18.46 -5.51
CA THR A 405 12.71 18.04 -6.02
C THR A 405 12.53 16.87 -7.00
N SER A 406 13.20 16.92 -8.15
CA SER A 406 13.10 15.87 -9.17
C SER A 406 13.51 14.50 -8.61
N GLY A 407 12.67 13.49 -8.84
CA GLY A 407 12.88 12.12 -8.34
C GLY A 407 12.66 11.95 -6.83
N ALA A 408 12.09 12.95 -6.15
CA ALA A 408 11.76 12.85 -4.73
C ALA A 408 10.28 12.49 -4.51
N THR A 409 10.03 11.69 -3.49
CA THR A 409 8.70 11.23 -3.06
C THR A 409 8.26 12.04 -1.84
N PRO A 410 7.11 12.72 -1.85
CA PRO A 410 6.65 13.53 -0.72
C PRO A 410 6.54 12.73 0.58
N LEU A 411 6.96 13.33 1.69
CA LEU A 411 6.72 12.79 3.03
C LEU A 411 5.42 13.36 3.58
N MET A 412 4.50 12.48 3.95
CA MET A 412 3.16 12.84 4.37
C MET A 412 2.80 12.18 5.69
N ALA A 413 2.09 12.92 6.52
CA ALA A 413 1.48 12.41 7.75
C ALA A 413 -0.03 12.27 7.54
N TYR A 414 -0.64 11.41 8.35
CA TYR A 414 -2.09 11.37 8.45
C TYR A 414 -2.63 12.72 8.94
N ASN A 415 -3.69 13.22 8.32
CA ASN A 415 -4.33 14.45 8.76
C ASN A 415 -5.36 14.15 9.85
N PRO A 416 -5.10 14.49 11.14
CA PRO A 416 -6.07 14.24 12.20
C PRO A 416 -7.38 15.02 12.01
N ALA A 417 -7.37 16.12 11.24
CA ALA A 417 -8.56 16.88 10.91
C ALA A 417 -9.38 16.29 9.74
N PHE A 418 -8.93 15.18 9.14
CA PHE A 418 -9.71 14.48 8.11
C PHE A 418 -11.00 13.89 8.70
N PHE A 419 -10.88 13.22 9.84
CA PHE A 419 -12.04 12.71 10.57
C PHE A 419 -12.69 13.87 11.33
N ASP A 420 -13.94 14.18 10.98
CA ASP A 420 -14.71 15.22 11.65
C ASP A 420 -15.13 14.70 13.04
N PRO A 421 -14.58 15.27 14.13
CA PRO A 421 -14.90 14.84 15.49
C PRO A 421 -16.31 15.25 15.92
N LYS A 422 -17.03 16.06 15.12
CA LYS A 422 -18.42 16.43 15.37
C LYS A 422 -19.41 15.38 14.90
N LEU A 423 -18.97 14.46 14.04
CA LEU A 423 -19.77 13.31 13.65
C LEU A 423 -19.73 12.25 14.75
N ALA A 424 -20.75 11.40 14.80
CA ALA A 424 -20.71 10.25 15.70
C ALA A 424 -19.46 9.40 15.39
N PRO A 425 -18.80 8.78 16.39
CA PRO A 425 -17.66 7.88 16.17
C PRO A 425 -17.96 6.76 15.17
N SER A 426 -19.25 6.48 14.96
CA SER A 426 -19.77 5.51 14.01
C SER A 426 -19.98 6.00 12.57
N ALA A 427 -19.81 7.28 12.29
CA ALA A 427 -19.97 7.80 10.94
C ALA A 427 -18.86 7.27 10.03
N MET A 428 -19.23 6.71 8.87
CA MET A 428 -18.25 6.33 7.84
C MET A 428 -17.74 7.60 7.17
N GLN A 429 -16.43 7.81 7.22
CA GLN A 429 -15.75 8.98 6.64
C GLN A 429 -14.68 8.59 5.62
N LEU A 430 -14.15 7.37 5.74
CA LEU A 430 -13.15 6.79 4.86
C LEU A 430 -13.50 5.34 4.52
N LEU A 431 -13.34 4.97 3.25
CA LEU A 431 -13.27 3.58 2.82
C LEU A 431 -11.96 3.34 2.09
N VAL A 432 -11.27 2.25 2.45
CA VAL A 432 -10.04 1.83 1.79
C VAL A 432 -10.21 0.40 1.31
N MET A 433 -9.83 0.10 0.07
CA MET A 433 -9.92 -1.25 -0.46
C MET A 433 -8.62 -1.69 -1.11
N GLY A 434 -8.09 -2.84 -0.67
CA GLY A 434 -6.95 -3.49 -1.32
C GLY A 434 -7.35 -4.08 -2.66
N ILE A 435 -6.68 -3.64 -3.72
CA ILE A 435 -6.86 -4.12 -5.10
C ILE A 435 -5.57 -4.65 -5.73
N GLY A 436 -4.47 -4.69 -4.98
CA GLY A 436 -3.13 -5.02 -5.48
C GLY A 436 -2.52 -3.89 -6.31
N SER A 437 -1.21 -3.69 -6.23
CA SER A 437 -0.54 -2.65 -7.03
C SER A 437 -0.37 -3.10 -8.48
N ALA A 438 -0.27 -2.16 -9.41
CA ALA A 438 0.08 -2.46 -10.80
C ALA A 438 1.34 -3.34 -10.92
N ALA A 439 2.36 -3.06 -10.10
CA ALA A 439 3.59 -3.86 -10.03
C ALA A 439 3.31 -5.31 -9.57
N ASP A 440 2.45 -5.51 -8.57
CA ASP A 440 2.07 -6.87 -8.13
C ASP A 440 1.35 -7.66 -9.22
N TRP A 441 0.82 -6.99 -10.25
CA TRP A 441 0.17 -7.60 -11.40
C TRP A 441 1.15 -7.84 -12.55
N GLU A 442 2.07 -6.92 -12.81
CA GLU A 442 3.12 -7.06 -13.82
C GLU A 442 4.08 -8.20 -13.48
N ASP A 443 4.41 -8.39 -12.20
CA ASP A 443 5.25 -9.49 -11.73
C ASP A 443 4.57 -10.87 -11.84
N ARG A 444 3.26 -10.91 -12.10
CA ARG A 444 2.56 -12.18 -12.33
C ARG A 444 2.66 -12.52 -13.81
N ASP A 445 3.48 -13.50 -14.13
CA ASP A 445 3.58 -14.16 -15.45
C ASP A 445 2.27 -14.80 -15.95
N VAL A 446 1.15 -14.58 -15.25
CA VAL A 446 -0.15 -15.17 -15.53
C VAL A 446 -1.11 -14.06 -15.98
N PRO A 447 -1.56 -14.07 -17.25
CA PRO A 447 -2.50 -13.10 -17.77
C PRO A 447 -3.72 -12.92 -16.86
N PRO A 448 -4.29 -11.70 -16.76
CA PRO A 448 -5.41 -11.43 -15.86
C PRO A 448 -6.60 -12.39 -16.02
N GLN A 449 -6.83 -12.99 -17.20
CA GLN A 449 -7.93 -13.94 -17.43
C GLN A 449 -7.66 -15.35 -16.85
N GLN A 450 -6.39 -15.69 -16.63
CA GLN A 450 -5.94 -16.97 -16.06
C GLN A 450 -5.81 -16.92 -14.54
N GLN A 451 -5.90 -15.72 -13.94
CA GLN A 451 -5.89 -15.56 -12.48
C GLN A 451 -7.13 -16.22 -11.84
N PRO A 452 -6.99 -16.80 -10.63
CA PRO A 452 -8.12 -17.33 -9.88
C PRO A 452 -9.27 -16.31 -9.73
N VAL A 453 -10.52 -16.77 -9.69
CA VAL A 453 -11.72 -15.91 -9.55
C VAL A 453 -11.62 -15.00 -8.32
N GLN A 454 -11.03 -15.51 -7.23
CA GLN A 454 -10.81 -14.78 -5.98
C GLN A 454 -9.92 -13.55 -6.14
N ILE A 455 -9.08 -13.54 -7.18
CA ILE A 455 -8.16 -12.45 -7.48
C ILE A 455 -8.81 -11.47 -8.47
N ARG A 456 -9.57 -12.00 -9.44
CA ARG A 456 -10.23 -11.18 -10.49
C ARG A 456 -11.44 -10.42 -9.99
N VAL A 457 -12.26 -11.03 -9.14
CA VAL A 457 -13.53 -10.45 -8.68
C VAL A 457 -13.32 -9.16 -7.87
N PRO A 458 -12.38 -9.06 -6.91
CA PRO A 458 -12.09 -7.80 -6.22
C PRO A 458 -11.77 -6.65 -7.17
N ILE A 459 -10.89 -6.89 -8.15
CA ILE A 459 -10.49 -5.88 -9.15
C ILE A 459 -11.71 -5.42 -9.94
N ALA A 460 -12.50 -6.37 -10.44
CA ALA A 460 -13.69 -6.07 -11.23
C ALA A 460 -14.73 -5.29 -10.41
N ILE A 461 -14.93 -5.64 -9.13
CA ILE A 461 -15.82 -4.89 -8.24
C ILE A 461 -15.32 -3.45 -8.10
N VAL A 462 -14.02 -3.25 -7.89
CA VAL A 462 -13.48 -1.89 -7.80
C VAL A 462 -13.65 -1.12 -9.09
N GLU A 463 -13.38 -1.73 -10.24
CA GLU A 463 -13.45 -1.02 -11.51
C GLU A 463 -14.89 -0.74 -11.98
N GLN A 464 -15.87 -1.56 -11.56
CA GLN A 464 -17.24 -1.51 -12.07
C GLN A 464 -18.27 -0.96 -11.07
N THR A 465 -17.90 -0.81 -9.79
CA THR A 465 -18.78 -0.18 -8.79
C THR A 465 -18.81 1.33 -8.97
N ASP A 466 -20.01 1.92 -8.88
CA ASP A 466 -20.16 3.39 -8.84
C ASP A 466 -19.73 3.93 -7.46
N TRP A 467 -18.42 4.11 -7.29
CA TRP A 467 -17.83 4.64 -6.05
C TRP A 467 -18.30 6.05 -5.70
N ARG A 468 -18.86 6.80 -6.66
CA ARG A 468 -19.45 8.12 -6.36
C ARG A 468 -20.75 7.98 -5.59
N GLN A 469 -21.52 6.91 -5.79
CA GLN A 469 -22.67 6.61 -4.94
C GLN A 469 -22.23 6.13 -3.56
N VAL A 470 -21.17 5.34 -3.49
CA VAL A 470 -20.58 4.92 -2.20
C VAL A 470 -20.07 6.12 -1.42
N ALA A 471 -19.37 7.06 -2.06
CA ALA A 471 -18.87 8.26 -1.42
C ALA A 471 -19.98 9.17 -0.86
N LYS A 472 -21.20 9.11 -1.38
CA LYS A 472 -22.37 9.82 -0.80
C LYS A 472 -22.84 9.21 0.53
N LEU A 473 -22.44 7.98 0.84
CA LEU A 473 -22.69 7.37 2.14
C LEU A 473 -21.70 7.87 3.20
N LEU A 474 -20.58 8.44 2.75
CA LEU A 474 -19.58 9.02 3.62
C LEU A 474 -20.00 10.42 4.03
N LYS A 475 -19.83 10.75 5.31
CA LYS A 475 -20.26 12.02 5.90
C LYS A 475 -19.09 12.88 6.29
#